data_AF-A0A6S7IRZ4-F1
#
_entry.id   AF-A0A6S7IRZ4-F1
#
_cell.length_a   1.000
_cell.length_b   1.000
_cell.length_c   1.000
_cell.angle_alpha   90.00
_cell.angle_beta   90.00
_cell.angle_gamma   90.00
#
_symmetry.space_group_name_H-M   'P 1'
#
loop_
_entity.id
_entity.type
_entity.pdbx_description
1 polymer ?
#
loop_
_entity_poly.entity_id
_entity_poly.type
_entity_poly.pdbx_seq_one_letter_code
_entity_poly.pdbx_strand_id
1 'polypeptide(L)'
;MTPPMAAARIQRWALILSAYDYSIQYKEGIQNANADALSRLPLPDTPGSTPVPQETILLMELLETTPIRAEQVKNWTKRTPILARVLNLLNKVGLASVQMGSFKHTFNDETS
;
A
#
# COMPACT_ATOMS: atom_id res chain seq x y z
N MET A 1 -13.71 14.91 7.48
CA MET A 1 -13.83 13.86 6.44
C MET A 1 -12.55 13.05 6.43
N THR A 2 -12.59 11.80 6.86
CA THR A 2 -11.45 10.88 6.77
C THR A 2 -11.36 10.31 5.35
N PRO A 3 -10.18 10.26 4.70
CA PRO A 3 -10.06 9.67 3.38
C PRO A 3 -10.45 8.18 3.40
N PRO A 4 -11.10 7.64 2.36
CA PRO A 4 -11.65 6.28 2.34
C PRO A 4 -10.58 5.20 2.59
N MET A 5 -9.33 5.44 2.20
CA MET A 5 -8.22 4.53 2.49
C MET A 5 -7.85 4.50 3.99
N ALA A 6 -7.96 5.63 4.69
CA ALA A 6 -7.78 5.67 6.15
C ALA A 6 -8.92 4.95 6.86
N ALA A 7 -10.14 5.00 6.32
CA ALA A 7 -11.28 4.25 6.85
C ALA A 7 -11.08 2.74 6.74
N ALA A 8 -10.65 2.23 5.57
CA ALA A 8 -10.41 0.79 5.37
C ALA A 8 -9.36 0.22 6.34
N ARG A 9 -8.26 0.95 6.57
CA ARG A 9 -7.23 0.55 7.52
C ARG A 9 -7.76 0.43 8.94
N ILE A 10 -8.51 1.44 9.40
CA ILE A 10 -9.11 1.44 10.73
C ILE A 10 -10.15 0.32 10.86
N GLN A 11 -10.99 0.09 9.84
CA GLN A 11 -11.98 -0.99 9.83
C GLN A 11 -11.34 -2.37 9.94
N ARG A 12 -10.25 -2.62 9.21
CA ARG A 12 -9.52 -3.89 9.31
C ARG A 12 -8.94 -4.10 10.71
N TRP A 13 -8.26 -3.09 11.25
CA TRP A 13 -7.73 -3.19 12.61
C TRP A 13 -8.86 -3.35 13.62
N ALA A 14 -10.01 -2.69 13.44
CA ALA A 14 -11.18 -2.91 14.28
C ALA A 14 -11.70 -4.36 14.20
N LEU A 15 -11.70 -5.00 13.03
CA LEU A 15 -12.06 -6.43 12.91
C LEU A 15 -11.08 -7.33 13.65
N ILE A 16 -9.77 -7.13 13.46
CA ILE A 16 -8.74 -7.92 14.14
C ILE A 16 -8.84 -7.73 15.66
N LEU A 17 -8.98 -6.48 16.09
CA LEU A 17 -9.04 -6.14 17.51
C LEU A 17 -10.38 -6.55 18.15
N SER A 18 -11.45 -6.71 17.37
CA SER A 18 -12.76 -7.17 17.89
C SER A 18 -12.73 -8.56 18.52
N ALA A 19 -11.71 -9.36 18.21
CA ALA A 19 -11.48 -10.67 18.82
C ALA A 19 -10.86 -10.61 20.22
N TYR A 20 -10.49 -9.42 20.71
CA TYR A 20 -9.81 -9.21 21.99
C TYR A 20 -10.61 -8.26 22.88
N ASP A 21 -10.51 -8.44 24.18
CA ASP A 21 -10.99 -7.47 25.16
C ASP A 21 -9.86 -6.47 25.45
N TYR A 22 -10.01 -5.22 25.02
CA TYR A 22 -8.98 -4.19 25.15
C TYR A 22 -9.59 -2.81 25.39
N SER A 23 -8.84 -1.97 26.11
CA SER A 23 -9.15 -0.55 26.28
C SER A 23 -8.08 0.31 25.61
N ILE A 24 -8.47 1.26 24.77
CA ILE A 24 -7.53 2.22 24.17
C ILE A 24 -7.21 3.30 25.20
N GLN A 25 -5.93 3.45 25.55
CA GLN A 25 -5.45 4.48 26.47
C GLN A 25 -4.39 5.35 25.80
N TYR A 26 -4.46 6.65 26.03
CA TYR A 26 -3.43 7.58 25.59
C TYR A 26 -2.20 7.48 26.49
N LYS A 27 -1.02 7.49 25.88
CA LYS A 27 0.27 7.56 26.58
C LYS A 27 1.11 8.68 25.98
N GLU A 28 1.65 9.55 26.81
CA GLU A 28 2.55 10.61 26.36
C GLU A 28 3.81 10.02 25.75
N GLY A 29 4.33 10.65 24.69
CA GLY A 29 5.48 10.14 23.93
C GLY A 29 6.73 9.91 24.77
N ILE A 30 6.99 10.77 25.77
CA ILE A 30 8.13 10.65 26.70
C ILE A 30 8.04 9.35 27.51
N GLN A 31 6.82 8.94 27.87
CA GLN A 31 6.57 7.72 28.63
C GLN A 31 6.54 6.47 27.72
N ASN A 32 6.64 6.63 26.40
CA ASN A 32 6.62 5.56 25.41
C ASN A 32 8.02 5.25 24.84
N ALA A 33 9.08 5.66 25.54
CA ALA A 33 10.47 5.50 25.11
C ALA A 33 10.85 4.03 24.84
N ASN A 34 10.27 3.09 25.58
CA ASN A 34 10.48 1.65 25.36
C ASN A 34 9.96 1.19 23.98
N ALA A 35 8.74 1.58 23.61
CA ALA A 35 8.18 1.25 22.30
C ALA A 35 8.91 1.97 21.17
N ASP A 36 9.29 3.24 21.38
CA ASP A 36 10.07 4.00 20.40
C ASP A 36 11.44 3.33 20.15
N ALA A 37 12.17 2.98 21.21
CA ALA A 37 13.46 2.29 21.10
C ALA A 37 13.34 0.96 20.34
N LEU A 38 12.38 0.11 20.72
CA LEU A 38 12.17 -1.19 20.06
C LEU A 38 11.75 -1.03 18.59
N SER A 39 10.94 -0.02 18.27
CA SER A 39 10.49 0.22 16.89
C SER A 39 11.61 0.69 15.95
N ARG A 40 12.68 1.25 16.51
CA ARG A 40 13.84 1.79 15.77
C ARG A 40 15.06 0.87 15.78
N LEU A 41 15.01 -0.24 16.51
CA LEU A 41 16.12 -1.18 16.53
C LEU A 41 16.35 -1.73 15.11
N PRO A 42 17.59 -1.65 14.59
CA PRO A 42 17.89 -2.23 13.29
C PRO A 42 17.66 -3.73 13.37
N LEU A 43 16.87 -4.25 12.43
CA LEU A 43 16.67 -5.69 12.30
C LEU A 43 17.99 -6.32 11.80
N PRO A 44 18.40 -7.46 12.38
CA PRO A 44 19.65 -8.12 12.00
C PRO A 44 19.65 -8.58 10.53
N ASP A 45 18.48 -8.93 10.01
CA ASP A 45 18.26 -9.19 8.58
C ASP A 45 17.38 -8.09 7.98
N THR A 46 17.88 -7.46 6.92
CA THR A 46 17.03 -6.67 6.04
C THR A 46 16.45 -7.63 4.99
N PRO A 47 15.12 -7.71 4.82
CA PRO A 47 14.56 -8.59 3.82
C PRO A 47 15.04 -8.13 2.43
N GLY A 48 15.51 -9.07 1.60
CA GLY A 48 16.00 -8.78 0.24
C GLY A 48 14.96 -8.17 -0.71
N SER A 49 13.71 -8.09 -0.26
CA SER A 49 12.63 -7.36 -0.90
C SER A 49 11.72 -6.76 0.18
N THR A 50 11.29 -5.52 -0.01
CA THR A 50 10.29 -4.91 0.86
C THR A 50 8.93 -5.60 0.60
N PRO A 51 8.30 -6.18 1.64
CA PRO A 51 6.96 -6.73 1.49
C PRO A 51 6.02 -5.65 0.96
N VAL A 52 5.20 -6.01 -0.03
CA VAL A 52 4.18 -5.12 -0.58
C VAL A 52 3.20 -4.77 0.55
N PRO A 53 3.01 -3.48 0.88
CA PRO A 53 2.13 -3.10 1.98
C PRO A 53 0.71 -3.61 1.75
N GLN A 54 0.06 -4.10 2.80
CA GLN A 54 -1.28 -4.69 2.71
C GLN A 54 -2.33 -3.67 2.21
N GLU A 55 -2.11 -2.38 2.40
CA GLU A 55 -2.94 -1.31 1.83
C GLU A 55 -2.84 -1.25 0.31
N THR A 56 -1.68 -1.52 -0.26
CA THR A 56 -1.51 -1.55 -1.73
C THR A 56 -2.21 -2.77 -2.33
N ILE A 57 -2.21 -3.91 -1.64
CA ILE A 57 -2.97 -5.12 -2.03
C ILE A 57 -4.48 -4.82 -2.01
N LEU A 58 -4.99 -4.24 -0.92
CA LEU A 58 -6.38 -3.81 -0.83
C LEU A 58 -6.79 -2.83 -1.92
N LEU A 59 -5.92 -1.86 -2.20
CA LEU A 59 -6.19 -0.87 -3.23
C LEU A 59 -6.26 -1.54 -4.60
N MET A 60 -5.40 -2.51 -4.88
CA MET A 60 -5.46 -3.28 -6.13
C MET A 60 -6.76 -4.09 -6.24
N GLU A 61 -7.16 -4.81 -5.20
CA GLU A 61 -8.43 -5.55 -5.15
C GLU A 61 -9.64 -4.61 -5.37
N LEU A 62 -9.63 -3.43 -4.74
CA LEU A 62 -10.67 -2.44 -4.98
C LEU A 62 -10.65 -1.94 -6.43
N LEU A 63 -9.48 -1.66 -7.00
CA LEU A 63 -9.34 -1.22 -8.39
C LEU A 63 -9.87 -2.25 -9.39
N GLU A 64 -9.73 -3.55 -9.10
CA GLU A 64 -10.30 -4.62 -9.93
C GLU A 64 -11.84 -4.57 -9.99
N THR A 65 -12.49 -4.09 -8.93
CA THR A 65 -13.95 -3.89 -8.91
C THR A 65 -14.40 -2.60 -9.62
N THR A 66 -13.47 -1.68 -9.91
CA THR A 66 -13.82 -0.43 -10.59
C THR A 66 -13.94 -0.63 -12.10
N PRO A 67 -14.85 0.09 -12.79
CA PRO A 67 -14.99 -0.01 -14.25
C PRO A 67 -13.84 0.65 -15.02
N ILE A 68 -12.81 1.16 -14.33
CA ILE A 68 -11.73 1.95 -14.90
C ILE A 68 -10.50 1.05 -15.10
N ARG A 69 -10.08 0.86 -16.35
CA ARG A 69 -8.90 0.08 -16.71
C ARG A 69 -7.63 0.94 -16.75
N ALA A 70 -6.48 0.32 -16.49
CA ALA A 70 -5.17 0.95 -16.58
C ALA A 70 -4.92 1.62 -17.95
N GLU A 71 -5.45 1.06 -19.04
CA GLU A 71 -5.36 1.66 -20.38
C GLU A 71 -6.08 3.00 -20.49
N GLN A 72 -7.24 3.13 -19.85
CA GLN A 72 -8.00 4.38 -19.83
C GLN A 72 -7.22 5.44 -19.04
N VAL A 73 -6.66 5.07 -17.89
CA VAL A 73 -5.81 5.95 -17.08
C VAL A 73 -4.57 6.39 -17.86
N LYS A 74 -3.93 5.47 -18.60
CA LYS A 74 -2.78 5.78 -19.47
C LYS A 74 -3.17 6.79 -20.56
N ASN A 75 -4.31 6.58 -21.21
CA ASN A 75 -4.79 7.45 -22.28
C ASN A 75 -5.18 8.85 -21.75
N TRP A 76 -5.83 8.93 -20.59
CA TRP A 76 -6.17 10.20 -19.96
C TRP A 76 -4.92 10.94 -19.46
N THR A 77 -3.96 10.23 -18.87
CA THR A 77 -2.68 10.78 -18.43
C THR A 77 -1.90 11.43 -19.59
N LYS A 78 -1.91 10.81 -20.78
CA LYS A 78 -1.28 11.36 -21.99
C LYS A 78 -1.98 12.62 -22.51
N ARG A 79 -3.30 12.73 -22.32
CA ARG A 79 -4.09 13.87 -22.79
C ARG A 79 -4.01 15.06 -21.84
N THR A 80 -3.66 14.84 -20.58
CA THR A 80 -3.52 15.89 -19.58
C THR A 80 -2.18 16.62 -19.74
N PRO A 81 -2.16 17.95 -19.97
CA PRO A 81 -0.94 18.69 -20.31
C PRO A 81 0.14 18.65 -19.23
N ILE A 82 -0.25 18.69 -17.95
CA ILE A 82 0.67 18.64 -16.81
C ILE A 82 1.28 17.23 -16.68
N LEU A 83 0.43 16.20 -16.68
CA LEU A 83 0.87 14.82 -16.50
C LEU A 83 1.67 14.31 -17.70
N ALA A 84 1.36 14.72 -18.92
CA ALA A 84 2.15 14.42 -20.11
C ALA A 84 3.56 15.03 -20.02
N ARG A 85 3.69 16.25 -19.49
CA ARG A 85 4.99 16.87 -19.24
C ARG A 85 5.79 16.09 -18.20
N VAL A 86 5.16 15.67 -17.10
CA VAL A 86 5.79 14.85 -16.07
C VAL A 86 6.23 13.49 -16.64
N LEU A 87 5.39 12.82 -17.43
CA LEU A 87 5.73 11.55 -18.09
C LEU A 87 6.95 11.69 -19.00
N ASN A 88 7.01 12.77 -19.79
CA ASN A 88 8.15 13.05 -20.65
C ASN A 88 9.44 13.32 -19.87
N LEU A 89 9.34 13.97 -18.71
CA LEU A 89 10.49 14.18 -17.82
C LEU A 89 10.96 12.86 -17.18
N LEU A 90 10.03 12.03 -16.68
CA LEU A 90 10.35 10.73 -16.10
C LEU A 90 11.02 9.79 -17.11
N ASN A 91 10.55 9.80 -18.37
CA ASN A 91 11.17 9.05 -19.46
C ASN A 91 12.59 9.56 -19.79
N LYS A 92 12.82 10.88 -19.73
CA LYS A 92 14.16 11.46 -19.94
C LYS A 92 15.14 11.14 -18.81
N VAL A 93 14.66 11.01 -17.58
CA VAL A 93 15.47 10.72 -16.39
C VAL A 93 15.73 9.21 -16.22
N GLY A 94 15.14 8.36 -17.08
CA GLY A 94 15.39 6.91 -17.07
C GLY A 94 14.66 6.15 -15.96
N LEU A 95 13.72 6.79 -15.25
CA LEU A 95 12.91 6.14 -14.19
C LEU A 95 11.80 5.23 -14.75
N ALA A 96 11.58 5.24 -16.06
CA ALA A 96 10.56 4.44 -16.73
C ALA A 96 10.93 2.94 -16.87
N SER A 97 12.16 2.56 -16.54
CA SER A 97 12.66 1.17 -16.63
C SER A 97 12.49 0.36 -15.33
N VAL A 98 11.85 0.92 -14.29
CA VAL A 98 11.48 0.15 -13.09
C VAL A 98 10.39 -0.84 -13.50
N GLN A 99 10.80 -2.08 -13.77
CA GLN A 99 9.89 -3.16 -14.08
C GLN A 99 8.97 -3.40 -12.88
N MET A 100 7.67 -3.26 -13.11
CA MET A 100 6.65 -3.76 -12.19
C MET A 100 6.81 -5.27 -12.16
N GLY A 101 7.40 -5.79 -11.07
CA GLY A 101 7.66 -7.22 -10.90
C GLY A 101 6.40 -8.03 -11.18
N SER A 102 6.53 -9.09 -11.97
CA SER A 102 5.42 -9.98 -12.32
C SER A 102 4.74 -10.51 -11.07
N PHE A 103 3.53 -10.02 -10.80
CA PHE A 103 2.64 -10.55 -9.79
C PHE A 103 2.02 -11.84 -10.36
N LYS A 104 2.64 -12.99 -10.08
CA LYS A 104 2.04 -14.28 -10.40
C LYS A 104 1.03 -14.62 -9.31
N HIS A 105 -0.26 -14.45 -9.62
CA HIS A 105 -1.36 -14.97 -8.83
C HIS A 105 -1.43 -16.49 -9.03
N THR A 106 -0.81 -17.27 -8.13
CA THR A 106 -1.04 -18.73 -8.08
C THR A 106 -2.32 -18.99 -7.31
N PHE A 107 -3.42 -19.11 -8.03
CA PHE A 107 -4.66 -19.69 -7.51
C PHE A 107 -4.47 -21.20 -7.48
N ASN A 108 -4.20 -21.76 -6.29
CA ASN A 108 -4.25 -23.20 -6.08
C ASN A 108 -5.73 -23.59 -5.97
N ASP A 109 -6.25 -24.19 -7.03
CA ASP A 109 -7.53 -24.87 -7.04
C ASP A 109 -7.29 -26.30 -6.52
N GLU A 110 -7.37 -26.48 -5.19
CA GLU A 110 -7.54 -27.80 -4.57
C GLU A 110 -9.04 -28.09 -4.48
N THR A 111 -9.63 -28.69 -5.51
CA THR A 111 -10.82 -29.55 -5.37
C THR A 111 -10.89 -30.64 -6.46
N SER A 112 -10.34 -31.83 -6.18
CA SER A 112 -10.96 -33.15 -6.41
C SER A 112 -10.02 -34.29 -5.99
#